data_AF-G2QCS2-F1
#
_entry.id   AF-G2QCS2-F1
#
_cell.length_a   1.000
_cell.length_b   1.000
_cell.length_c   1.000
_cell.angle_alpha   90.00
_cell.angle_beta   90.00
_cell.angle_gamma   90.00
#
_symmetry.space_group_name_H-M   'P 1'
#
loop_
_entity.id
_entity.type
_entity.pdbx_description
1 polymer ?
#
loop_
_entity_poly.entity_id
_entity_poly.type
_entity_poly.pdbx_seq_one_letter_code
_entity_poly.pdbx_strand_id
1 'polypeptide(L)'
;MASVASLPNPPKPLPQVPGPKLAPFTATAHADIEFIEELGNPDSDVDSRVWKVKINGLDPYYVLKMFPFALPRYLGSTTGRYLTRRLSSPLHYIDFLDPFNCECRVYGRLKQEGREDLAVRAYGYLLLTPQQEAEVAEVASGTDILPHVPANTETVLDGCNFWGRWEVHRHLPVRAIVKELVTDYTPFVPSRLHDHWRDLEDLHKLGILVRDIGPRNYMASGKLIDFSRSWTMPSPCFEAIDRVELLRQRHNDALNLHVSIVHFGMGERWDWGDPGYDGPTTLEAHYGVPDGDPLGYYGIDPTAYDWRRWEDDPKAADAFLKYELYAAPESQDDEGVQKDNLPKAGGAGGEEIAGVVDC
;
A
#
# COMPACT_ATOMS: atom_id res chain seq x y z
N MET A 1 -13.77 2.04 22.01
CA MET A 1 -12.92 1.84 20.82
C MET A 1 -13.18 0.44 20.30
N ALA A 2 -13.42 0.26 19.00
CA ALA A 2 -13.59 -1.07 18.42
C ALA A 2 -12.23 -1.79 18.41
N SER A 3 -12.16 -2.98 18.99
CA SER A 3 -10.99 -3.86 18.89
C SER A 3 -10.79 -4.26 17.44
N VAL A 4 -9.55 -4.24 16.94
CA VAL A 4 -9.23 -4.90 15.67
C VAL A 4 -9.42 -6.41 15.90
N ALA A 5 -10.01 -7.11 14.93
CA ALA A 5 -10.26 -8.54 15.04
C ALA A 5 -8.96 -9.33 15.21
N SER A 6 -8.97 -10.39 16.01
CA SER A 6 -7.83 -11.31 16.13
C SER A 6 -7.57 -12.04 14.82
N LEU A 7 -6.31 -12.32 14.50
CA LEU A 7 -5.97 -13.11 13.32
C LEU A 7 -6.51 -14.55 13.43
N PRO A 8 -6.91 -15.17 12.31
CA PRO A 8 -7.46 -16.52 12.31
C PRO A 8 -6.41 -17.58 12.70
N ASN A 9 -6.86 -18.59 13.46
CA ASN A 9 -6.08 -19.80 13.81
C ASN A 9 -6.91 -21.06 13.45
N PRO A 10 -6.48 -21.92 12.50
CA PRO A 10 -5.21 -21.83 11.75
C PRO A 10 -5.17 -20.59 10.83
N PRO A 11 -3.97 -20.14 10.42
CA PRO A 11 -3.82 -19.00 9.52
C PRO A 11 -4.59 -19.21 8.21
N LYS A 12 -5.19 -18.13 7.70
CA LYS A 12 -5.97 -18.13 6.46
C LYS A 12 -5.42 -17.08 5.49
N PRO A 13 -5.52 -17.29 4.16
CA PRO A 13 -5.11 -16.29 3.17
C PRO A 13 -5.67 -14.89 3.46
N LEU A 14 -4.85 -13.85 3.40
CA LEU A 14 -5.25 -12.48 3.74
C LEU A 14 -5.35 -11.58 2.50
N PRO A 15 -6.21 -10.53 2.51
CA PRO A 15 -7.16 -10.17 3.57
C PRO A 15 -8.42 -11.06 3.58
N GLN A 16 -9.26 -10.93 4.62
CA GLN A 16 -10.48 -11.73 4.81
C GLN A 16 -11.75 -11.09 4.20
N VAL A 17 -11.58 -10.18 3.25
CA VAL A 17 -12.67 -9.55 2.47
C VAL A 17 -12.76 -10.16 1.06
N PRO A 18 -13.84 -9.91 0.30
CA PRO A 18 -13.90 -10.31 -1.11
C PRO A 18 -12.69 -9.82 -1.91
N GLY A 19 -12.29 -10.66 -2.86
CA GLY A 19 -11.15 -10.41 -3.73
C GLY A 19 -9.97 -11.35 -3.52
N PRO A 20 -8.84 -11.00 -4.16
CA PRO A 20 -7.62 -11.79 -4.15
C PRO A 20 -7.00 -11.81 -2.76
N LYS A 21 -6.41 -12.96 -2.41
CA LYS A 21 -5.81 -13.22 -1.11
C LYS A 21 -4.42 -13.82 -1.28
N LEU A 22 -3.49 -13.45 -0.41
CA LEU A 22 -2.16 -14.06 -0.34
C LEU A 22 -2.16 -15.14 0.73
N ALA A 23 -1.74 -16.35 0.37
CA ALA A 23 -1.58 -17.46 1.31
C ALA A 23 -0.41 -17.23 2.28
N PRO A 24 -0.43 -17.84 3.48
CA PRO A 24 0.72 -17.82 4.36
C PRO A 24 1.92 -18.53 3.72
N PHE A 25 3.14 -18.07 4.02
CA PHE A 25 4.37 -18.66 3.50
C PHE A 25 4.61 -20.09 4.04
N THR A 26 4.22 -20.34 5.29
CA THR A 26 4.24 -21.66 5.94
C THR A 26 2.83 -22.03 6.40
N ALA A 27 2.58 -23.32 6.68
CA ALA A 27 1.27 -23.77 7.17
C ALA A 27 0.84 -23.09 8.50
N THR A 28 1.79 -22.58 9.27
CA THR A 28 1.55 -21.90 10.55
C THR A 28 1.69 -20.38 10.45
N ALA A 29 2.01 -19.83 9.28
CA ALA A 29 2.38 -18.42 9.08
C ALA A 29 3.55 -17.95 9.98
N HIS A 30 4.30 -18.89 10.56
CA HIS A 30 5.49 -18.65 11.36
C HIS A 30 6.67 -19.42 10.76
N ALA A 31 7.87 -18.88 10.96
CA ALA A 31 9.11 -19.53 10.56
C ALA A 31 10.24 -19.09 11.50
N ASP A 32 11.31 -19.88 11.52
CA ASP A 32 12.57 -19.42 12.08
C ASP A 32 13.22 -18.43 11.10
N ILE A 33 13.62 -17.26 11.58
CA ILE A 33 14.08 -16.14 10.74
C ILE A 33 15.39 -15.64 11.30
N GLU A 34 16.42 -15.68 10.47
CA GLU A 34 17.71 -15.04 10.73
C GLU A 34 17.73 -13.70 9.99
N PHE A 35 17.77 -12.59 10.73
CA PHE A 35 17.85 -11.24 10.18
C PHE A 35 19.30 -10.90 9.82
N ILE A 36 19.57 -10.69 8.52
CA ILE A 36 20.94 -10.54 8.01
C ILE A 36 21.32 -9.06 7.85
N GLU A 37 20.45 -8.29 7.19
CA GLU A 37 20.74 -6.91 6.80
C GLU A 37 19.42 -6.16 6.55
N GLU A 38 19.28 -4.95 7.10
CA GLU A 38 18.20 -4.05 6.72
C GLU A 38 18.47 -3.45 5.33
N LEU A 39 17.48 -3.53 4.46
CA LEU A 39 17.51 -3.06 3.08
C LEU A 39 16.67 -1.78 2.96
N GLY A 40 17.02 -0.93 2.00
CA GLY A 40 16.30 0.32 1.74
C GLY A 40 16.88 1.49 2.52
N ASN A 41 16.07 2.54 2.69
CA ASN A 41 16.48 3.72 3.45
C ASN A 41 15.50 3.93 4.62
N PRO A 42 15.89 3.51 5.85
CA PRO A 42 14.98 3.50 7.00
C PRO A 42 14.46 4.90 7.38
N ASP A 43 15.18 5.97 6.99
CA ASP A 43 14.79 7.35 7.25
C ASP A 43 13.69 7.85 6.30
N SER A 44 13.55 7.25 5.11
CA SER A 44 12.50 7.61 4.13
C SER A 44 11.35 6.61 4.05
N ASP A 45 11.56 5.38 4.51
CA ASP A 45 10.61 4.27 4.34
C ASP A 45 9.64 4.19 5.52
N VAL A 46 8.62 5.05 5.51
CA VAL A 46 7.63 5.16 6.60
C VAL A 46 6.58 4.03 6.60
N ASP A 47 6.35 3.39 5.45
CA ASP A 47 5.27 2.41 5.26
C ASP A 47 5.72 0.96 5.55
N SER A 48 7.04 0.70 5.68
CA SER A 48 7.58 -0.64 5.95
C SER A 48 9.05 -0.64 6.40
N ARG A 49 9.49 -1.77 6.95
CA ARG A 49 10.91 -2.12 7.14
C ARG A 49 11.25 -3.33 6.28
N VAL A 50 12.32 -3.28 5.50
CA VAL A 50 12.66 -4.33 4.52
C VAL A 50 13.97 -4.98 4.93
N TRP A 51 14.00 -6.30 5.02
CA TRP A 51 15.18 -7.02 5.50
C TRP A 51 15.57 -8.15 4.57
N LYS A 52 16.88 -8.32 4.37
CA LYS A 52 17.44 -9.57 3.86
C LYS A 52 17.43 -10.58 5.00
N VAL A 53 16.85 -11.74 4.76
CA VAL A 53 16.69 -12.78 5.78
C VAL A 53 17.06 -14.16 5.26
N LYS A 54 17.43 -15.05 6.17
CA LYS A 54 17.43 -16.49 5.95
C LYS A 54 16.25 -17.10 6.69
N ILE A 55 15.49 -17.99 6.05
CA ILE A 55 14.29 -18.59 6.66
C ILE A 55 14.50 -20.09 6.83
N ASN A 56 14.28 -20.58 8.05
CA ASN A 56 14.51 -21.97 8.48
C ASN A 56 15.95 -22.48 8.22
N GLY A 57 16.94 -21.58 8.22
CA GLY A 57 18.33 -21.92 7.94
C GLY A 57 18.60 -22.37 6.49
N LEU A 58 17.60 -22.29 5.60
CA LEU A 58 17.68 -22.74 4.21
C LEU A 58 18.08 -21.62 3.26
N ASP A 59 18.82 -21.98 2.21
CA ASP A 59 19.00 -21.13 1.04
C ASP A 59 17.79 -21.27 0.10
N PRO A 60 17.46 -20.24 -0.71
CA PRO A 60 18.15 -18.95 -0.86
C PRO A 60 17.86 -17.97 0.27
N TYR A 61 18.53 -16.82 0.25
CA TYR A 61 18.10 -15.64 1.01
C TYR A 61 16.79 -15.07 0.44
N TYR A 62 16.01 -14.46 1.31
CA TYR A 62 14.74 -13.81 0.98
C TYR A 62 14.76 -12.33 1.35
N VAL A 63 13.80 -11.59 0.82
CA VAL A 63 13.41 -10.28 1.32
C VAL A 63 12.19 -10.44 2.21
N LEU A 64 12.24 -9.88 3.42
CA LEU A 64 11.12 -9.80 4.35
C LEU A 64 10.70 -8.34 4.51
N LYS A 65 9.56 -7.97 3.91
CA LYS A 65 8.98 -6.64 4.08
C LYS A 65 7.98 -6.67 5.23
N MET A 66 8.28 -5.95 6.31
CA MET A 66 7.50 -5.86 7.53
C MET A 66 6.72 -4.55 7.56
N PHE A 67 5.46 -4.60 8.01
CA PHE A 67 4.55 -3.45 7.92
C PHE A 67 4.17 -2.95 9.32
N PRO A 68 4.47 -1.68 9.65
CA PRO A 68 3.90 -1.01 10.81
C PRO A 68 2.37 -1.01 10.80
N PHE A 69 1.76 -0.81 11.96
CA PHE A 69 0.30 -0.74 12.06
C PHE A 69 -0.22 0.65 11.65
N ALA A 70 -1.11 0.69 10.67
CA ALA A 70 -1.85 1.89 10.32
C ALA A 70 -3.16 1.98 11.12
N LEU A 71 -3.54 3.20 11.55
CA LEU A 71 -4.85 3.43 12.12
C LEU A 71 -5.93 3.60 11.04
N PRO A 72 -7.16 3.08 11.23
CA PRO A 72 -8.26 3.32 10.31
C PRO A 72 -8.53 4.80 10.02
N ARG A 73 -8.40 5.68 11.02
CA ARG A 73 -8.57 7.13 10.84
C ARG A 73 -7.49 7.72 9.95
N TYR A 74 -6.24 7.29 10.15
CA TYR A 74 -5.12 7.71 9.29
C TYR A 74 -5.39 7.27 7.85
N LEU A 75 -5.67 5.98 7.63
CA LEU A 75 -5.99 5.42 6.32
C LEU A 75 -7.16 6.14 5.65
N GLY A 76 -8.23 6.46 6.39
CA GLY A 76 -9.36 7.22 5.87
C GLY A 76 -8.99 8.65 5.46
N SER A 77 -8.10 9.32 6.19
CA SER A 77 -7.65 10.69 5.89
C SER A 77 -6.56 10.78 4.81
N THR A 78 -5.86 9.68 4.52
CA THR A 78 -4.76 9.63 3.55
C THR A 78 -5.18 8.83 2.31
N THR A 79 -5.11 7.50 2.36
CA THR A 79 -5.38 6.62 1.21
C THR A 79 -6.85 6.65 0.80
N GLY A 80 -7.75 6.73 1.78
CA GLY A 80 -9.20 6.76 1.63
C GLY A 80 -9.79 8.16 1.46
N ARG A 81 -8.95 9.22 1.38
CA ARG A 81 -9.43 10.63 1.34
C ARG A 81 -10.33 10.95 0.14
N TYR A 82 -10.26 10.12 -0.89
CA TYR A 82 -11.02 10.25 -2.13
C TYR A 82 -12.38 9.55 -2.08
N LEU A 83 -12.65 8.78 -1.02
CA LEU A 83 -13.90 8.05 -0.89
C LEU A 83 -15.06 9.03 -0.71
N THR A 84 -16.03 8.96 -1.61
CA THR A 84 -17.29 9.73 -1.55
C THR A 84 -18.29 9.16 -0.56
N ARG A 85 -18.07 7.91 -0.12
CA ARG A 85 -18.88 7.20 0.86
C ARG A 85 -17.99 6.66 1.97
N ARG A 86 -18.40 6.90 3.21
CA ARG A 86 -17.72 6.34 4.39
C ARG A 86 -17.89 4.82 4.42
N LEU A 87 -16.84 4.09 4.80
CA LEU A 87 -16.94 2.65 5.03
C LEU A 87 -17.68 2.38 6.35
N SER A 88 -18.50 1.34 6.39
CA SER A 88 -19.35 1.00 7.53
C SER A 88 -18.57 0.62 8.79
N SER A 89 -17.35 0.12 8.63
CA SER A 89 -16.49 -0.34 9.71
C SER A 89 -15.07 0.22 9.58
N PRO A 90 -14.40 0.60 10.69
CA PRO A 90 -12.97 0.89 10.70
C PRO A 90 -12.12 -0.24 10.12
N LEU A 91 -12.56 -1.50 10.28
CA LEU A 91 -11.84 -2.66 9.75
C LEU A 91 -11.80 -2.67 8.22
N HIS A 92 -12.83 -2.15 7.54
CA HIS A 92 -12.82 -2.06 6.08
C HIS A 92 -11.75 -1.09 5.56
N TYR A 93 -11.38 -0.05 6.32
CA TYR A 93 -10.24 0.78 5.95
C TYR A 93 -8.94 -0.03 6.00
N ILE A 94 -8.78 -0.90 7.01
CA ILE A 94 -7.62 -1.78 7.13
C ILE A 94 -7.62 -2.81 6.00
N ASP A 95 -8.75 -3.50 5.76
CA ASP A 95 -8.83 -4.59 4.79
C ASP A 95 -8.54 -4.16 3.34
N PHE A 96 -8.86 -2.91 2.99
CA PHE A 96 -8.71 -2.41 1.63
C PHE A 96 -7.55 -1.42 1.43
N LEU A 97 -7.09 -0.73 2.48
CA LEU A 97 -6.17 0.41 2.35
C LEU A 97 -4.90 0.30 3.21
N ASP A 98 -4.82 -0.67 4.13
CA ASP A 98 -3.60 -0.93 4.89
C ASP A 98 -2.49 -1.43 3.95
N PRO A 99 -1.26 -0.88 4.02
CA PRO A 99 -0.15 -1.24 3.15
C PRO A 99 0.09 -2.74 2.96
N PHE A 100 0.03 -3.51 4.05
CA PHE A 100 0.18 -4.96 4.00
C PHE A 100 -0.95 -5.62 3.19
N ASN A 101 -2.21 -5.23 3.44
CA ASN A 101 -3.37 -5.81 2.76
C ASN A 101 -3.41 -5.41 1.28
N CYS A 102 -3.06 -4.18 0.92
CA CYS A 102 -2.92 -3.75 -0.48
C CYS A 102 -1.97 -4.68 -1.24
N GLU A 103 -0.81 -4.93 -0.65
CA GLU A 103 0.23 -5.75 -1.27
C GLU A 103 -0.16 -7.25 -1.32
N CYS A 104 -0.81 -7.78 -0.28
CA CYS A 104 -1.40 -9.12 -0.31
C CYS A 104 -2.42 -9.28 -1.45
N ARG A 105 -3.26 -8.26 -1.69
CA ARG A 105 -4.27 -8.31 -2.75
C ARG A 105 -3.63 -8.34 -4.14
N VAL A 106 -2.59 -7.55 -4.38
CA VAL A 106 -1.86 -7.60 -5.66
C VAL A 106 -1.22 -8.97 -5.87
N TYR A 107 -0.41 -9.45 -4.92
CA TYR A 107 0.26 -10.74 -5.08
C TYR A 107 -0.73 -11.92 -5.13
N GLY A 108 -1.84 -11.84 -4.40
CA GLY A 108 -2.94 -12.80 -4.53
C GLY A 108 -3.51 -12.84 -5.94
N ARG A 109 -3.72 -11.67 -6.57
CA ARG A 109 -4.21 -11.55 -7.95
C ARG A 109 -3.20 -12.13 -8.94
N LEU A 110 -1.92 -11.79 -8.80
CA LEU A 110 -0.86 -12.31 -9.67
C LEU A 110 -0.78 -13.84 -9.62
N LYS A 111 -0.93 -14.45 -8.44
CA LYS A 111 -0.99 -15.91 -8.28
C LYS A 111 -2.23 -16.52 -8.91
N GLN A 112 -3.40 -15.94 -8.70
CA GLN A 112 -4.65 -16.40 -9.32
C GLN A 112 -4.54 -16.44 -10.85
N GLU A 113 -3.95 -15.39 -11.43
CA GLU A 113 -3.82 -15.25 -12.88
C GLU A 113 -2.61 -15.97 -13.48
N GLY A 114 -1.73 -16.53 -12.65
CA GLY A 114 -0.44 -17.08 -13.10
C GLY A 114 0.45 -16.02 -13.76
N ARG A 115 0.32 -14.75 -13.34
CA ARG A 115 1.06 -13.58 -13.86
C ARG A 115 2.08 -13.02 -12.89
N GLU A 116 2.67 -13.91 -12.08
CA GLU A 116 3.77 -13.53 -11.17
C GLU A 116 5.02 -13.03 -11.93
N ASP A 117 5.07 -13.17 -13.27
CA ASP A 117 6.08 -12.56 -14.12
C ASP A 117 6.05 -11.03 -14.11
N LEU A 118 4.94 -10.39 -13.74
CA LEU A 118 4.78 -8.93 -13.76
C LEU A 118 5.47 -8.20 -12.60
N ALA A 119 5.92 -8.92 -11.59
CA ALA A 119 6.52 -8.35 -10.39
C ALA A 119 7.62 -9.25 -9.82
N VAL A 120 8.39 -8.74 -8.87
CA VAL A 120 9.23 -9.62 -8.04
C VAL A 120 8.35 -10.58 -7.25
N ARG A 121 8.71 -11.87 -7.27
CA ARG A 121 7.88 -12.93 -6.70
C ARG A 121 7.67 -12.72 -5.20
N ALA A 122 6.42 -12.86 -4.76
CA ALA A 122 6.07 -13.02 -3.34
C ALA A 122 5.68 -14.46 -3.06
N TYR A 123 6.26 -15.04 -2.01
CA TYR A 123 6.02 -16.43 -1.64
C TYR A 123 4.82 -16.60 -0.71
N GLY A 124 4.55 -15.61 0.13
CA GLY A 124 3.44 -15.62 1.08
C GLY A 124 3.68 -14.63 2.21
N TYR A 125 2.75 -14.58 3.17
CA TYR A 125 2.92 -13.75 4.36
C TYR A 125 3.41 -14.55 5.57
N LEU A 126 4.06 -13.86 6.51
CA LEU A 126 4.44 -14.35 7.84
C LEU A 126 3.93 -13.40 8.92
N LEU A 127 3.79 -13.95 10.12
CA LEU A 127 3.48 -13.23 11.35
C LEU A 127 4.69 -13.34 12.27
N LEU A 128 5.27 -12.22 12.68
CA LEU A 128 6.43 -12.23 13.56
C LEU A 128 6.02 -12.70 14.96
N THR A 129 6.93 -13.43 15.60
CA THR A 129 6.82 -13.69 17.04
C THR A 129 7.24 -12.45 17.84
N PRO A 130 6.81 -12.32 19.11
CA PRO A 130 7.28 -11.23 19.97
C PRO A 130 8.80 -11.12 20.05
N GLN A 131 9.52 -12.25 20.02
CA GLN A 131 10.98 -12.27 20.03
C GLN A 131 11.59 -11.71 18.74
N GLN A 132 11.00 -12.04 17.58
CA GLN A 132 11.46 -11.49 16.29
C GLN A 132 11.15 -9.99 16.17
N GLU A 133 9.99 -9.54 16.67
CA GLU A 133 9.68 -8.11 16.75
C GLU A 133 10.69 -7.34 17.62
N ALA A 134 11.15 -7.97 18.70
CA ALA A 134 12.15 -7.40 19.61
C ALA A 134 13.52 -7.27 18.94
N GLU A 135 14.00 -8.34 18.33
CA GLU A 135 15.30 -8.41 17.65
C GLU A 135 15.42 -7.32 16.58
N VAL A 136 14.40 -7.18 15.72
CA VAL A 136 14.40 -6.15 14.67
C VAL A 136 14.39 -4.74 15.26
N ALA A 137 13.58 -4.49 16.29
CA ALA A 137 13.51 -3.18 16.91
C ALA A 137 14.84 -2.78 17.56
N GLU A 138 15.53 -3.73 18.21
CA GLU A 138 16.83 -3.51 18.84
C GLU A 138 17.89 -3.17 17.77
N VAL A 139 17.99 -3.98 16.71
CA VAL A 139 19.00 -3.77 15.67
C VAL A 139 18.75 -2.47 14.90
N ALA A 140 17.50 -2.14 14.56
CA ALA A 140 17.18 -0.97 13.75
C ALA A 140 17.28 0.35 14.51
N SER A 141 17.04 0.36 15.84
CA SER A 141 17.01 1.60 16.62
C SER A 141 18.26 1.88 17.44
N GLY A 142 19.14 0.89 17.62
CA GLY A 142 20.34 0.99 18.44
C GLY A 142 20.07 1.33 19.92
N THR A 143 18.81 1.24 20.36
CA THR A 143 18.35 1.47 21.73
C THR A 143 17.49 0.29 22.15
N ASP A 144 17.50 -0.03 23.45
CA ASP A 144 16.52 -0.92 24.08
C ASP A 144 15.13 -0.27 23.97
N ILE A 145 14.51 -0.29 22.79
CA ILE A 145 13.10 0.03 22.64
C ILE A 145 12.37 -1.12 23.31
N LEU A 146 11.69 -0.85 24.43
CA LEU A 146 10.91 -1.83 25.21
C LEU A 146 10.26 -2.85 24.26
N PRO A 147 10.92 -3.99 24.06
CA PRO A 147 10.50 -4.94 23.08
C PRO A 147 9.34 -5.63 23.74
N HIS A 148 8.16 -5.50 23.16
CA HIS A 148 6.96 -6.02 23.78
C HIS A 148 6.61 -5.22 25.05
N VAL A 149 5.45 -4.58 25.04
CA VAL A 149 4.78 -4.18 26.27
C VAL A 149 3.93 -5.41 26.61
N PRO A 150 4.34 -6.28 27.56
CA PRO A 150 3.63 -7.52 27.84
C PRO A 150 2.13 -7.30 27.96
N ALA A 151 1.33 -8.29 27.56
CA ALA A 151 -0.14 -8.15 27.56
C ALA A 151 -0.76 -7.73 28.92
N ASN A 152 0.01 -7.85 30.01
CA ASN A 152 -0.35 -7.51 31.38
C ASN A 152 0.27 -6.20 31.93
N THR A 153 0.97 -5.40 31.12
CA THR A 153 1.43 -4.07 31.56
C THR A 153 0.31 -3.03 31.39
N GLU A 154 0.11 -2.20 32.39
CA GLU A 154 -0.82 -1.06 32.36
C GLU A 154 -0.36 0.09 31.45
N THR A 155 0.81 -0.02 30.80
CA THR A 155 1.36 1.02 29.94
C THR A 155 0.49 1.22 28.70
N VAL A 156 -0.05 2.42 28.54
CA VAL A 156 -0.82 2.86 27.37
C VAL A 156 0.10 2.96 26.15
N LEU A 157 -0.32 2.37 25.03
CA LEU A 157 0.36 2.52 23.73
C LEU A 157 -0.22 3.72 22.98
N ASP A 158 0.64 4.66 22.56
CA ASP A 158 0.26 5.92 21.89
C ASP A 158 0.54 5.94 20.39
N GLY A 159 1.08 4.85 19.82
CA GLY A 159 1.44 4.77 18.41
C GLY A 159 2.84 5.29 18.06
N CYS A 160 3.55 5.94 18.98
CA CYS A 160 4.88 6.52 18.73
C CYS A 160 6.03 5.50 18.90
N ASN A 161 5.74 4.21 18.83
CA ASN A 161 6.75 3.14 18.92
C ASN A 161 7.20 2.69 17.53
N PHE A 162 8.28 1.89 17.51
CA PHE A 162 8.90 1.35 16.30
C PHE A 162 7.92 0.72 15.31
N TRP A 163 6.86 0.05 15.80
CA TRP A 163 5.88 -0.65 14.97
C TRP A 163 4.59 0.15 14.70
N GLY A 164 4.51 1.41 15.13
CA GLY A 164 3.28 2.21 15.01
C GLY A 164 2.10 1.62 15.79
N ARG A 165 2.37 0.83 16.85
CA ARG A 165 1.36 0.05 17.56
C ARG A 165 0.51 0.94 18.47
N TRP A 166 -0.82 0.84 18.35
CA TRP A 166 -1.81 1.51 19.21
C TRP A 166 -2.48 0.48 20.12
N GLU A 167 -3.27 0.93 21.10
CA GLU A 167 -3.99 0.04 22.02
C GLU A 167 -4.82 -1.04 21.30
N VAL A 168 -5.50 -0.65 20.23
CA VAL A 168 -6.32 -1.54 19.39
C VAL A 168 -5.52 -2.63 18.67
N HIS A 169 -4.19 -2.48 18.61
CA HIS A 169 -3.26 -3.42 17.99
C HIS A 169 -2.51 -4.29 19.01
N ARG A 170 -2.68 -4.08 20.34
CA ARG A 170 -1.82 -4.68 21.39
C ARG A 170 -1.54 -6.18 21.23
N HIS A 171 -2.50 -6.93 20.70
CA HIS A 171 -2.41 -8.39 20.58
C HIS A 171 -2.16 -8.91 19.15
N LEU A 172 -1.93 -8.02 18.19
CA LEU A 172 -1.69 -8.41 16.80
C LEU A 172 -0.19 -8.57 16.54
N PRO A 173 0.27 -9.66 15.90
CA PRO A 173 1.67 -9.73 15.47
C PRO A 173 1.94 -8.75 14.33
N VAL A 174 3.18 -8.27 14.23
CA VAL A 174 3.66 -7.58 13.03
C VAL A 174 3.56 -8.53 11.84
N ARG A 175 3.03 -8.00 10.74
CA ARG A 175 2.76 -8.75 9.52
C ARG A 175 3.88 -8.48 8.53
N ALA A 176 4.30 -9.51 7.81
CA ALA A 176 5.37 -9.42 6.84
C ALA A 176 5.07 -10.21 5.56
N ILE A 177 5.67 -9.83 4.44
CA ILE A 177 5.60 -10.55 3.17
C ILE A 177 6.99 -11.04 2.80
N VAL A 178 7.10 -12.34 2.51
CA VAL A 178 8.32 -13.00 2.04
C VAL A 178 8.39 -12.87 0.52
N LYS A 179 9.48 -12.30 0.02
CA LYS A 179 9.73 -12.05 -1.41
C LYS A 179 11.06 -12.62 -1.85
N GLU A 180 11.19 -12.77 -3.16
CA GLU A 180 12.46 -13.09 -3.80
C GLU A 180 13.49 -11.98 -3.55
N LEU A 181 14.70 -12.38 -3.18
CA LEU A 181 15.82 -11.45 -3.11
C LEU A 181 16.35 -11.18 -4.52
N VAL A 182 16.20 -9.95 -4.95
CA VAL A 182 16.77 -9.45 -6.20
C VAL A 182 17.98 -8.59 -5.88
N THR A 183 19.11 -8.90 -6.52
CA THR A 183 20.38 -8.15 -6.35
C THR A 183 20.69 -7.23 -7.53
N ASP A 184 19.91 -7.30 -8.61
CA ASP A 184 20.01 -6.37 -9.74
C ASP A 184 19.17 -5.11 -9.45
N TYR A 185 19.87 -4.02 -9.15
CA TYR A 185 19.28 -2.71 -8.85
C TYR A 185 19.01 -1.88 -10.10
N THR A 186 19.07 -2.45 -11.30
CA THR A 186 18.81 -1.71 -12.54
C THR A 186 17.30 -1.54 -12.73
N PRO A 187 16.71 -0.34 -12.52
CA PRO A 187 15.27 -0.16 -12.58
C PRO A 187 14.75 -0.14 -14.01
N PHE A 188 15.51 0.44 -14.94
CA PHE A 188 15.14 0.57 -16.35
C PHE A 188 16.31 0.17 -17.23
N VAL A 189 16.02 -0.61 -18.28
CA VAL A 189 17.00 -0.99 -19.31
C VAL A 189 16.45 -0.54 -20.66
N PRO A 190 17.24 0.16 -21.50
CA PRO A 190 16.78 0.70 -22.79
C PRO A 190 16.01 -0.32 -23.65
N SER A 191 16.53 -1.55 -23.73
CA SER A 191 15.94 -2.63 -24.53
C SER A 191 14.59 -3.14 -24.02
N ARG A 192 14.13 -2.70 -22.84
CA ARG A 192 12.89 -3.17 -22.19
C ARG A 192 11.90 -2.06 -21.91
N LEU A 193 12.14 -0.83 -22.37
CA LEU A 193 11.25 0.30 -22.09
C LEU A 193 9.81 0.05 -22.58
N HIS A 194 9.65 -0.53 -23.76
CA HIS A 194 8.35 -0.94 -24.28
C HIS A 194 7.68 -2.01 -23.39
N ASP A 195 8.46 -2.92 -22.81
CA ASP A 195 7.93 -3.93 -21.89
C ASP A 195 7.39 -3.30 -20.60
N HIS A 196 7.96 -2.22 -20.08
CA HIS A 196 7.47 -1.60 -18.84
C HIS A 196 6.05 -1.04 -18.99
N TRP A 197 5.75 -0.39 -20.12
CA TRP A 197 4.38 0.07 -20.38
C TRP A 197 3.42 -1.12 -20.55
N ARG A 198 3.83 -2.15 -21.31
CA ARG A 198 3.02 -3.36 -21.50
C ARG A 198 2.76 -4.08 -20.17
N ASP A 199 3.77 -4.20 -19.31
CA ASP A 199 3.65 -4.83 -18.00
C ASP A 199 2.70 -4.04 -17.09
N LEU A 200 2.73 -2.70 -17.16
CA LEU A 200 1.78 -1.84 -16.43
C LEU A 200 0.35 -1.97 -16.98
N GLU A 201 0.15 -1.99 -18.29
CA GLU A 201 -1.15 -2.25 -18.89
C GLU A 201 -1.67 -3.65 -18.53
N ASP A 202 -0.79 -4.64 -18.48
CA ASP A 202 -1.14 -5.99 -18.06
C ASP A 202 -1.59 -6.01 -16.60
N LEU A 203 -0.93 -5.28 -15.69
CA LEU A 203 -1.42 -5.10 -14.32
C LEU A 203 -2.82 -4.45 -14.30
N HIS A 204 -3.04 -3.43 -15.11
CA HIS A 204 -4.36 -2.80 -15.27
C HIS A 204 -5.40 -3.79 -15.79
N LYS A 205 -5.07 -4.65 -16.77
CA LYS A 205 -5.96 -5.73 -17.25
C LYS A 205 -6.32 -6.73 -16.17
N LEU A 206 -5.48 -6.91 -15.15
CA LEU A 206 -5.76 -7.76 -13.98
C LEU A 206 -6.55 -7.05 -12.86
N GLY A 207 -7.02 -5.84 -13.12
CA GLY A 207 -7.77 -5.04 -12.14
C GLY A 207 -6.90 -4.45 -11.05
N ILE A 208 -5.60 -4.25 -11.31
CA ILE A 208 -4.64 -3.65 -10.38
C ILE A 208 -4.31 -2.23 -10.87
N LEU A 209 -4.37 -1.24 -9.99
CA LEU A 209 -3.85 0.11 -10.22
C LEU A 209 -2.69 0.34 -9.23
N VAL A 210 -1.48 0.64 -9.69
CA VAL A 210 -0.26 0.52 -8.88
C VAL A 210 -0.10 1.69 -7.90
N ARG A 211 -0.34 2.92 -8.35
CA ARG A 211 -0.39 4.19 -7.59
C ARG A 211 0.91 4.67 -6.93
N ASP A 212 1.96 3.85 -6.90
CA ASP A 212 3.29 4.26 -6.43
C ASP A 212 4.35 3.90 -7.47
N ILE A 213 4.10 4.29 -8.73
CA ILE A 213 5.09 4.14 -9.79
C ILE A 213 6.24 5.10 -9.51
N GLY A 214 7.44 4.56 -9.37
CA GLY A 214 8.64 5.34 -9.21
C GLY A 214 9.89 4.47 -9.35
N PRO A 215 11.06 5.06 -9.68
CA PRO A 215 12.28 4.32 -10.00
C PRO A 215 12.77 3.44 -8.85
N ARG A 216 12.56 3.89 -7.60
CA ARG A 216 12.87 3.12 -6.38
C ARG A 216 12.05 1.82 -6.23
N ASN A 217 10.90 1.74 -6.92
CA ASN A 217 9.99 0.61 -6.86
C ASN A 217 10.18 -0.37 -8.03
N TYR A 218 11.22 -0.18 -8.85
CA TYR A 218 11.61 -1.09 -9.93
C TYR A 218 12.98 -1.73 -9.66
N MET A 219 13.11 -3.03 -9.90
CA MET A 219 14.36 -3.81 -9.82
C MET A 219 14.42 -4.87 -10.93
N ALA A 220 15.50 -5.64 -11.04
CA ALA A 220 15.64 -6.75 -12.00
C ALA A 220 15.30 -6.38 -13.44
N SER A 221 15.86 -5.27 -13.94
CA SER A 221 15.57 -4.76 -15.27
C SER A 221 14.08 -4.45 -15.47
N GLY A 222 13.47 -3.84 -14.46
CA GLY A 222 12.15 -3.20 -14.48
C GLY A 222 10.95 -4.05 -14.11
N LYS A 223 11.09 -4.89 -13.09
CA LYS A 223 10.00 -5.50 -12.33
C LYS A 223 9.64 -4.68 -11.11
N LEU A 224 8.35 -4.52 -10.88
CA LEU A 224 7.83 -3.83 -9.69
C LEU A 224 8.07 -4.64 -8.43
N ILE A 225 8.45 -3.96 -7.35
CA ILE A 225 8.75 -4.57 -6.05
C ILE A 225 7.82 -4.13 -4.92
N ASP A 226 7.01 -3.08 -5.13
CA ASP A 226 6.18 -2.48 -4.09
C ASP A 226 4.76 -2.23 -4.58
N PHE A 227 3.78 -2.76 -3.84
CA PHE A 227 2.34 -2.57 -4.09
C PHE A 227 1.57 -2.08 -2.87
N SER A 228 2.26 -1.52 -1.88
CA SER A 228 1.66 -1.04 -0.62
C SER A 228 0.58 0.03 -0.80
N ARG A 229 0.57 0.74 -1.92
CA ARG A 229 -0.40 1.81 -2.23
C ARG A 229 -1.41 1.44 -3.33
N SER A 230 -1.29 0.23 -3.86
CA SER A 230 -2.06 -0.22 -5.01
C SER A 230 -3.52 -0.46 -4.66
N TRP A 231 -4.39 -0.28 -5.65
CA TRP A 231 -5.77 -0.71 -5.58
C TRP A 231 -5.95 -1.98 -6.41
N THR A 232 -6.77 -2.91 -5.93
CA THR A 232 -7.02 -4.17 -6.64
C THR A 232 -8.50 -4.52 -6.58
N MET A 233 -9.09 -4.79 -7.74
CA MET A 233 -10.50 -5.18 -7.83
C MET A 233 -10.80 -6.47 -7.03
N PRO A 234 -11.88 -6.49 -6.25
CA PRO A 234 -12.81 -5.37 -5.94
C PRO A 234 -12.25 -4.40 -4.89
N SER A 235 -12.41 -3.09 -5.05
CA SER A 235 -12.01 -2.13 -4.01
C SER A 235 -12.99 -0.95 -3.91
N PRO A 236 -13.27 -0.43 -2.71
CA PRO A 236 -14.06 0.79 -2.57
C PRO A 236 -13.45 1.97 -3.31
N CYS A 237 -12.14 1.95 -3.58
CA CYS A 237 -11.46 2.98 -4.33
C CYS A 237 -11.73 2.95 -5.84
N PHE A 238 -12.40 1.92 -6.36
CA PHE A 238 -12.91 1.92 -7.73
C PHE A 238 -14.41 2.26 -7.79
N GLU A 239 -15.17 1.93 -6.75
CA GLU A 239 -16.63 2.08 -6.74
C GLU A 239 -17.14 3.37 -6.09
N ALA A 240 -16.42 3.90 -5.11
CA ALA A 240 -16.86 5.03 -4.29
C ALA A 240 -15.85 6.17 -4.29
N ILE A 241 -15.26 6.48 -5.45
CA ILE A 241 -14.49 7.71 -5.66
C ILE A 241 -15.11 8.53 -6.78
N ASP A 242 -14.82 9.83 -6.80
CA ASP A 242 -15.25 10.68 -7.91
C ASP A 242 -14.60 10.23 -9.24
N ARG A 243 -15.37 10.30 -10.34
CA ARG A 243 -14.90 9.86 -11.66
C ARG A 243 -13.66 10.62 -12.12
N VAL A 244 -13.60 11.93 -11.88
CA VAL A 244 -12.42 12.75 -12.24
C VAL A 244 -11.20 12.30 -11.45
N GLU A 245 -11.39 11.99 -10.16
CA GLU A 245 -10.29 11.48 -9.33
C GLU A 245 -9.83 10.09 -9.77
N LEU A 246 -10.74 9.18 -10.13
CA LEU A 246 -10.36 7.87 -10.68
C LEU A 246 -9.51 8.02 -11.95
N LEU A 247 -9.95 8.88 -12.87
CA LEU A 247 -9.21 9.15 -14.11
C LEU A 247 -7.84 9.77 -13.82
N ARG A 248 -7.75 10.68 -12.83
CA ARG A 248 -6.48 11.24 -12.37
C ARG A 248 -5.55 10.17 -11.81
N GLN A 249 -6.04 9.26 -10.97
CA GLN A 249 -5.22 8.18 -10.40
C GLN A 249 -4.73 7.22 -11.49
N ARG A 250 -5.56 6.92 -12.50
CA ARG A 250 -5.16 6.13 -13.68
C ARG A 250 -4.10 6.84 -14.52
N HIS A 251 -4.28 8.13 -14.78
CA HIS A 251 -3.30 8.94 -15.48
C HIS A 251 -1.96 8.99 -14.75
N ASN A 252 -1.98 9.10 -13.42
CA ASN A 252 -0.77 9.19 -12.61
C ASN A 252 0.15 7.96 -12.75
N ASP A 253 -0.38 6.74 -12.92
CA ASP A 253 0.47 5.56 -13.16
C ASP A 253 1.28 5.72 -14.47
N ALA A 254 0.63 6.14 -15.55
CA ALA A 254 1.27 6.37 -16.85
C ALA A 254 2.25 7.54 -16.82
N LEU A 255 1.81 8.67 -16.25
CA LEU A 255 2.64 9.87 -16.07
C LEU A 255 3.89 9.57 -15.25
N ASN A 256 3.74 8.91 -14.09
CA ASN A 256 4.86 8.58 -13.23
C ASN A 256 5.80 7.57 -13.89
N LEU A 257 5.30 6.64 -14.72
CA LEU A 257 6.16 5.73 -15.47
C LEU A 257 6.96 6.51 -16.53
N HIS A 258 6.30 7.40 -17.27
CA HIS A 258 6.96 8.28 -18.23
C HIS A 258 8.05 9.12 -17.57
N VAL A 259 7.72 9.83 -16.49
CA VAL A 259 8.68 10.62 -15.69
C VAL A 259 9.80 9.74 -15.15
N SER A 260 9.51 8.52 -14.70
CA SER A 260 10.54 7.60 -14.23
C SER A 260 11.50 7.19 -15.33
N ILE A 261 10.98 6.81 -16.50
CA ILE A 261 11.80 6.46 -17.68
C ILE A 261 12.60 7.68 -18.14
N VAL A 262 12.01 8.86 -18.15
CA VAL A 262 12.69 10.08 -18.58
C VAL A 262 13.77 10.48 -17.59
N HIS A 263 13.43 10.68 -16.32
CA HIS A 263 14.39 11.18 -15.34
C HIS A 263 15.47 10.16 -14.95
N PHE A 264 15.15 8.86 -14.88
CA PHE A 264 16.13 7.84 -14.51
C PHE A 264 16.77 7.15 -15.72
N GLY A 265 16.01 6.92 -16.79
CA GLY A 265 16.54 6.34 -18.02
C GLY A 265 17.31 7.34 -18.88
N MET A 266 16.94 8.64 -18.87
CA MET A 266 17.49 9.66 -19.78
C MET A 266 18.47 10.66 -19.12
N GLY A 267 19.23 10.24 -18.10
CA GLY A 267 20.41 10.98 -17.62
C GLY A 267 21.52 11.13 -18.69
N GLU A 268 22.70 11.68 -18.34
CA GLU A 268 23.84 12.07 -19.22
C GLU A 268 24.38 11.01 -20.22
N ARG A 269 23.80 9.80 -20.27
CA ARG A 269 24.25 8.68 -21.11
C ARG A 269 23.31 8.32 -22.26
N TRP A 270 22.22 9.07 -22.46
CA TRP A 270 21.25 8.77 -23.52
C TRP A 270 21.56 9.52 -24.83
N ASP A 271 21.67 8.79 -25.94
CA ASP A 271 21.73 9.37 -27.29
C ASP A 271 20.31 9.50 -27.85
N TRP A 272 19.74 10.70 -27.75
CA TRP A 272 18.44 11.05 -28.32
C TRP A 272 18.38 10.95 -29.84
N GLY A 273 19.54 10.85 -30.49
CA GLY A 273 19.67 10.64 -31.92
C GLY A 273 19.64 9.17 -32.34
N ASP A 274 19.49 8.21 -31.42
CA ASP A 274 19.40 6.78 -31.77
C ASP A 274 18.14 6.54 -32.62
N PRO A 275 18.28 6.23 -33.93
CA PRO A 275 17.15 5.96 -34.80
C PRO A 275 16.40 4.67 -34.46
N GLY A 276 16.90 3.88 -33.49
CA GLY A 276 16.20 2.74 -32.88
C GLY A 276 15.31 3.09 -31.68
N TYR A 277 15.31 4.34 -31.21
CA TYR A 277 14.38 4.79 -30.17
C TYR A 277 13.00 5.09 -30.78
N ASP A 278 12.09 4.12 -30.65
CA ASP A 278 10.64 4.33 -30.70
C ASP A 278 10.17 4.33 -29.25
N GLY A 279 10.39 5.44 -28.54
CA GLY A 279 9.72 5.66 -27.25
C GLY A 279 8.23 5.37 -27.44
N PRO A 280 7.55 4.66 -26.52
CA PRO A 280 6.23 4.14 -26.84
C PRO A 280 5.34 5.31 -27.23
N THR A 281 5.02 5.43 -28.52
CA THR A 281 4.14 6.49 -29.04
C THR A 281 2.80 6.45 -28.31
N THR A 282 2.44 5.28 -27.77
CA THR A 282 1.35 5.06 -26.81
C THR A 282 1.56 5.79 -25.48
N LEU A 283 2.72 5.67 -24.83
CA LEU A 283 3.04 6.35 -23.58
C LEU A 283 3.05 7.88 -23.75
N GLU A 284 3.63 8.38 -24.84
CA GLU A 284 3.59 9.81 -25.18
C GLU A 284 2.16 10.29 -25.48
N ALA A 285 1.36 9.49 -26.19
CA ALA A 285 -0.06 9.76 -26.42
C ALA A 285 -0.92 9.70 -25.15
N HIS A 286 -0.47 9.01 -24.09
CA HIS A 286 -1.21 8.90 -22.82
C HIS A 286 -0.85 9.98 -21.81
N TYR A 287 0.33 10.57 -21.92
CA TYR A 287 0.73 11.74 -21.14
C TYR A 287 0.39 13.08 -21.85
N GLY A 288 0.21 13.06 -23.17
CA GLY A 288 -0.18 14.21 -23.97
C GLY A 288 -1.58 14.77 -23.64
N VAL A 289 -1.57 15.96 -23.04
CA VAL A 289 -2.67 16.94 -22.78
C VAL A 289 -3.44 16.81 -21.45
N PRO A 290 -2.94 17.46 -20.38
CA PRO A 290 -3.66 17.73 -19.13
C PRO A 290 -4.68 18.89 -19.17
N ASP A 291 -4.86 19.60 -20.30
CA ASP A 291 -5.76 20.76 -20.38
C ASP A 291 -6.92 20.52 -21.36
N GLY A 292 -7.99 19.93 -20.84
CA GLY A 292 -9.34 20.12 -21.41
C GLY A 292 -10.00 18.93 -22.11
N ASP A 293 -9.33 17.78 -22.25
CA ASP A 293 -10.01 16.56 -22.72
C ASP A 293 -10.20 15.53 -21.58
N PRO A 294 -11.35 15.54 -20.88
CA PRO A 294 -11.70 14.52 -19.88
C PRO A 294 -11.96 13.12 -20.48
N LEU A 295 -11.74 12.92 -21.79
CA LEU A 295 -11.87 11.65 -22.51
C LEU A 295 -10.54 11.13 -23.07
N GLY A 296 -9.40 11.70 -22.66
CA GLY A 296 -8.08 11.20 -23.03
C GLY A 296 -7.93 9.69 -22.78
N TYR A 297 -7.11 8.99 -23.56
CA TYR A 297 -6.94 7.55 -23.41
C TYR A 297 -6.13 7.25 -22.13
N TYR A 298 -6.80 6.75 -21.09
CA TYR A 298 -6.22 6.45 -19.75
C TYR A 298 -5.72 5.00 -19.63
N GLY A 299 -5.24 4.42 -20.72
CA GLY A 299 -4.88 3.00 -20.78
C GLY A 299 -6.07 2.07 -20.56
N ILE A 300 -5.77 0.82 -20.22
CA ILE A 300 -6.77 -0.18 -19.83
C ILE A 300 -7.47 0.25 -18.54
N ASP A 301 -8.78 0.07 -18.48
CA ASP A 301 -9.56 0.36 -17.27
C ASP A 301 -9.54 -0.83 -16.30
N PRO A 302 -8.92 -0.71 -15.11
CA PRO A 302 -8.88 -1.80 -14.14
C PRO A 302 -10.26 -2.23 -13.65
N THR A 303 -11.28 -1.36 -13.73
CA THR A 303 -12.64 -1.68 -13.30
C THR A 303 -13.35 -2.68 -14.21
N ALA A 304 -12.84 -2.88 -15.43
CA ALA A 304 -13.38 -3.85 -16.38
C ALA A 304 -13.02 -5.31 -16.04
N TYR A 305 -12.12 -5.53 -15.09
CA TYR A 305 -11.69 -6.86 -14.70
C TYR A 305 -12.80 -7.63 -13.94
N ASP A 306 -13.15 -8.81 -14.46
CA ASP A 306 -14.14 -9.70 -13.85
C ASP A 306 -13.55 -10.49 -12.67
N TRP A 307 -13.48 -9.84 -11.53
CA TRP A 307 -12.96 -10.44 -10.29
C TRP A 307 -13.88 -11.51 -9.69
N ARG A 308 -15.17 -11.51 -10.05
CA ARG A 308 -16.18 -12.42 -9.49
C ARG A 308 -15.90 -13.88 -9.80
N ARG A 309 -15.21 -14.16 -10.91
CA ARG A 309 -14.80 -15.52 -11.31
C ARG A 309 -13.92 -16.23 -10.28
N TRP A 310 -13.35 -15.50 -9.32
CA TRP A 310 -12.48 -16.02 -8.27
C TRP A 310 -13.16 -16.17 -6.91
N GLU A 311 -14.43 -15.75 -6.78
CA GLU A 311 -15.17 -15.92 -5.54
C GLU A 311 -15.89 -17.27 -5.52
N ASP A 312 -15.85 -17.95 -4.37
CA ASP A 312 -16.63 -19.17 -4.15
C ASP A 312 -18.14 -18.88 -4.15
N ASP A 313 -18.53 -17.71 -3.63
CA ASP A 313 -19.90 -17.18 -3.68
C ASP A 313 -19.91 -15.73 -4.20
N PRO A 314 -19.96 -15.53 -5.54
CA PRO A 314 -19.99 -14.19 -6.13
C PRO A 314 -21.19 -13.34 -5.70
N LYS A 315 -22.32 -13.97 -5.35
CA LYS A 315 -23.54 -13.25 -4.94
C LYS A 315 -23.38 -12.69 -3.54
N ALA A 316 -22.81 -13.46 -2.61
CA ALA A 316 -22.47 -12.97 -1.27
C ALA A 316 -21.43 -11.85 -1.34
N ALA A 317 -20.41 -11.99 -2.20
CA ALA A 317 -19.41 -10.96 -2.41
C ALA A 317 -20.03 -9.65 -2.95
N ASP A 318 -20.92 -9.74 -3.94
CA ASP A 318 -21.66 -8.58 -4.45
C ASP A 318 -22.57 -7.95 -3.39
N ALA A 319 -23.25 -8.77 -2.58
CA ALA A 319 -24.08 -8.28 -1.49
C ALA A 319 -23.27 -7.50 -0.46
N PHE A 320 -22.09 -8.02 -0.08
CA PHE A 320 -21.18 -7.35 0.83
C PHE A 320 -20.75 -5.98 0.29
N LEU A 321 -20.24 -5.91 -0.95
CA LEU A 321 -19.77 -4.64 -1.54
C LEU A 321 -20.90 -3.62 -1.66
N LYS A 322 -22.10 -4.06 -2.03
CA LYS A 322 -23.24 -3.17 -2.27
C LYS A 322 -23.90 -2.68 -0.99
N TYR A 323 -24.09 -3.56 -0.01
CA TYR A 323 -24.96 -3.31 1.14
C TYR A 323 -24.25 -3.25 2.48
N GLU A 324 -23.10 -3.91 2.63
CA GLU A 324 -22.40 -4.03 3.92
C GLU A 324 -21.14 -3.17 4.01
N LEU A 325 -20.47 -2.89 2.89
CA LEU A 325 -19.18 -2.19 2.87
C LEU A 325 -19.28 -0.73 3.31
N TYR A 326 -20.38 -0.06 2.99
CA TYR A 326 -20.56 1.37 3.19
C TYR A 326 -21.52 1.67 4.34
N ALA A 327 -21.25 2.74 5.08
CA ALA A 327 -22.16 3.24 6.10
C ALA A 327 -23.51 3.65 5.46
N ALA A 328 -24.59 3.56 6.23
CA ALA A 328 -25.88 4.09 5.80
C ALA A 328 -25.73 5.60 5.51
N PRO A 329 -26.45 6.15 4.51
CA PRO A 329 -26.53 7.59 4.34
C PRO A 329 -27.04 8.19 5.66
N GLU A 330 -26.33 9.17 6.22
CA GLU A 330 -26.84 9.90 7.37
C GLU A 330 -28.20 10.52 6.94
N SER A 331 -29.28 10.18 7.65
CA SER A 331 -30.56 10.85 7.45
C SER A 331 -30.34 12.34 7.69
N GLN A 332 -30.72 13.18 6.73
CA GLN A 332 -30.70 14.64 6.85
C GLN A 332 -31.78 15.16 7.82
N ASP A 333 -31.98 14.48 8.95
CA ASP A 333 -32.93 14.85 9.99
C ASP A 333 -32.15 15.20 11.26
N ASP A 334 -31.54 16.39 11.26
CA ASP A 334 -31.38 17.20 12.47
C ASP A 334 -30.95 18.64 12.08
N GLU A 335 -31.87 19.39 11.47
CA GLU A 335 -31.91 20.85 11.66
C GLU A 335 -32.38 21.16 13.10
N GLY A 336 -31.59 20.74 14.08
CA GLY A 336 -31.72 21.12 15.48
C GLY A 336 -30.78 22.27 15.77
N VAL A 337 -31.17 23.47 15.39
CA VAL A 337 -30.48 24.73 15.73
C VAL A 337 -30.33 24.82 17.26
N GLN A 338 -29.13 24.58 17.78
CA GLN A 338 -28.65 25.25 18.99
C GLN A 338 -27.56 26.25 18.57
N LYS A 339 -28.02 27.44 18.19
CA LYS A 339 -27.22 28.66 18.35
C LYS A 339 -27.06 28.87 19.84
N ASP A 340 -25.84 28.71 20.37
CA ASP A 340 -25.39 29.53 21.49
C ASP A 340 -23.86 29.57 21.61
N ASN A 341 -23.37 30.80 21.73
CA ASN A 341 -22.09 31.24 22.30
C ASN A 341 -20.81 31.13 21.45
N LEU A 342 -20.73 31.99 20.42
CA LEU A 342 -19.48 32.67 20.08
C LEU A 342 -19.25 33.83 21.08
N PRO A 343 -18.09 33.91 21.77
CA PRO A 343 -17.75 35.09 22.55
C PRO A 343 -17.42 36.26 21.63
N LYS A 344 -18.03 37.40 21.92
CA LYS A 344 -17.84 38.68 21.25
C LYS A 344 -16.39 39.16 21.39
N ALA A 345 -15.84 39.66 20.28
CA ALA A 345 -14.61 40.43 20.23
C ALA A 345 -14.67 41.65 21.18
N GLY A 346 -13.63 41.81 21.99
CA GLY A 346 -13.33 42.99 22.79
C GLY A 346 -11.88 43.39 22.53
N GLY A 347 -11.66 44.66 22.23
CA GLY A 347 -10.47 45.18 21.57
C GLY A 347 -9.23 45.42 22.45
N ALA A 348 -8.12 45.58 21.72
CA ALA A 348 -6.98 46.47 21.91
C ALA A 348 -6.18 46.44 23.23
N GLY A 349 -4.90 46.10 23.11
CA GLY A 349 -3.81 46.45 24.01
C GLY A 349 -2.50 45.86 23.48
N GLY A 350 -1.52 46.70 23.16
CA GLY A 350 -0.29 46.35 22.43
C GLY A 350 0.87 45.84 23.28
N GLU A 351 2.04 45.83 22.62
CA GLU A 351 3.40 45.46 23.10
C GLU A 351 3.58 43.96 23.33
N GLU A 352 4.69 43.29 23.00
CA GLU A 352 6.05 43.66 22.59
C GLU A 352 6.70 42.46 21.89
N ILE A 353 7.81 42.71 21.22
CA ILE A 353 8.58 41.78 20.37
C ILE A 353 9.71 41.19 21.23
N ALA A 354 9.92 39.87 21.22
CA ALA A 354 11.22 39.15 21.23
C ALA A 354 11.12 37.74 21.85
N GLY A 355 11.86 36.77 21.26
CA GLY A 355 12.36 35.60 21.99
C GLY A 355 12.08 34.22 21.39
N VAL A 356 12.94 33.80 20.45
CA VAL A 356 13.67 32.51 20.36
C VAL A 356 13.12 31.28 21.14
N VAL A 357 13.05 30.11 20.49
CA VAL A 357 13.84 28.89 20.81
C VAL A 357 13.38 27.71 19.92
N ASP A 358 14.37 27.08 19.27
CA ASP A 358 14.36 25.76 18.62
C ASP A 358 14.02 24.63 19.59
N CYS A 359 13.34 23.60 19.08
CA CYS A 359 13.55 22.17 19.38
C CYS A 359 12.92 21.32 18.28
#